data_AF-A0A1F9DUG0-F1
#
_entry.id   AF-A0A1F9DUG0-F1
#
_cell.length_a   1.000
_cell.length_b   1.000
_cell.length_c   1.000
_cell.angle_alpha   90.00
_cell.angle_beta   90.00
_cell.angle_gamma   90.00
#
_symmetry.space_group_name_H-M   'P 1'
#
loop_
_entity.id
_entity.type
_entity.pdbx_description
1 polymer ?
#
loop_
_entity_poly.entity_id
_entity_poly.type
_entity_poly.pdbx_seq_one_letter_code
_entity_poly.pdbx_strand_id
1 'polypeptide(L)'
;MRRRWIKLSLVVLLAGGLLLMFNSQVFASEPYVKQTKKDCVECHLDKYYPGKDFFKAETQTKWHYHWWAFSLFLFVFCAGVLGKVYVWSMGRGRVLPREEMGRKRMVHFLFFEAILQRKLFKESRLRWFIYLSESFGFMALFFVFLVFVSTRFVFKIDFFMTGAGGLILDFLMDFLGLLILIGTIASFIRRSIKRPNMITEREDMVAVLLLFFIVLTGFLLEAFRLAELPVSFESYFSFVGLAMASLFRQIPLAWTNIHFYTWVVHATIVFIFLAYIPFSKFIHFIACPVSILASSSDPQG
;
A
#
# COMPACT_ATOMS: atom_id res chain seq x y z
N MET A 1 16.86 30.09 -8.21
CA MET A 1 15.58 29.61 -8.81
C MET A 1 15.05 28.32 -8.19
N ARG A 2 15.81 27.21 -8.13
CA ARG A 2 15.32 25.89 -7.62
C ARG A 2 14.68 25.91 -6.21
N ARG A 3 15.25 26.61 -5.22
CA ARG A 3 14.65 26.71 -3.87
C ARG A 3 13.29 27.43 -3.84
N ARG A 4 13.07 28.41 -4.74
CA ARG A 4 11.80 29.16 -4.84
C ARG A 4 10.70 28.28 -5.44
N TRP A 5 11.05 27.48 -6.45
CA TRP A 5 10.14 26.47 -7.03
C TRP A 5 9.68 25.43 -6.01
N ILE A 6 10.60 24.88 -5.20
CA ILE A 6 10.23 23.90 -4.16
C ILE A 6 9.28 24.51 -3.13
N LYS A 7 9.57 25.74 -2.66
CA LYS A 7 8.67 26.44 -1.73
C LYS A 7 7.28 26.64 -2.33
N LEU A 8 7.19 27.06 -3.58
CA LEU A 8 5.90 27.21 -4.28
C LEU A 8 5.18 25.87 -4.42
N SER A 9 5.86 24.80 -4.81
CA SER A 9 5.29 23.45 -4.89
C SER A 9 4.77 22.96 -3.53
N LEU A 10 5.50 23.18 -2.44
CA LEU A 10 5.06 22.82 -1.09
C LEU A 10 3.82 23.60 -0.65
N VAL A 11 3.74 24.90 -0.99
CA VAL A 11 2.56 25.72 -0.70
C VAL A 11 1.34 25.22 -1.48
N VAL A 12 1.50 24.89 -2.76
CA VAL A 12 0.42 24.31 -3.59
C VAL A 12 -0.02 22.96 -3.05
N LEU A 13 0.91 22.09 -2.64
CA LEU A 13 0.60 20.79 -2.04
C LEU A 13 -0.16 20.95 -0.72
N LEU A 14 0.25 21.88 0.13
CA LEU A 14 -0.40 22.16 1.40
C LEU A 14 -1.80 22.73 1.19
N ALA A 15 -1.98 23.66 0.25
CA ALA A 15 -3.29 24.20 -0.11
C ALA A 15 -4.21 23.12 -0.70
N GLY A 16 -3.70 22.27 -1.59
CA GLY A 16 -4.44 21.15 -2.16
C GLY A 16 -4.84 20.10 -1.12
N GLY A 17 -3.94 19.79 -0.18
CA GLY A 17 -4.24 18.91 0.96
C GLY A 17 -5.34 19.48 1.84
N LEU A 18 -5.25 20.75 2.22
CA LEU A 18 -6.30 21.43 3.00
C LEU A 18 -7.65 21.44 2.28
N LEU A 19 -7.67 21.66 0.96
CA LEU A 19 -8.90 21.58 0.16
C LEU A 19 -9.54 20.19 0.22
N LEU A 20 -8.76 19.11 0.09
CA LEU A 20 -9.26 17.74 0.23
C LEU A 20 -9.80 17.47 1.64
N MET A 21 -9.14 18.00 2.67
CA MET A 21 -9.56 17.86 4.07
C MET A 21 -10.89 18.53 4.36
N PHE A 22 -11.11 19.75 3.85
CA PHE A 22 -12.34 20.51 4.07
C PHE A 22 -13.51 20.05 3.18
N ASN A 23 -13.22 19.38 2.05
CA ASN A 23 -14.24 18.90 1.11
C ASN A 23 -14.41 17.37 1.11
N SER A 24 -14.00 16.68 2.18
CA SER A 24 -14.10 15.22 2.30
C SER A 24 -15.52 14.68 2.04
N GLN A 25 -16.54 15.46 2.41
CA GLN A 25 -17.98 15.18 2.21
C GLN A 25 -18.37 15.03 0.72
N VAL A 26 -17.61 15.63 -0.20
CA VAL A 26 -17.87 15.53 -1.65
C VAL A 26 -17.49 14.15 -2.20
N PHE A 27 -16.51 13.48 -1.57
CA PHE A 27 -15.97 12.20 -2.04
C PHE A 27 -16.63 10.97 -1.41
N ALA A 28 -17.36 11.13 -0.31
CA ALA A 28 -18.03 10.05 0.42
C ALA A 28 -19.35 10.53 1.04
N SER A 29 -20.28 11.04 0.22
CA SER A 29 -21.59 11.45 0.73
C SER A 29 -22.42 10.25 1.21
N GLU A 30 -23.30 10.47 2.17
CA GLU A 30 -24.17 9.42 2.73
C GLU A 30 -24.95 8.64 1.63
N PRO A 31 -25.51 9.28 0.58
CA PRO A 31 -26.15 8.56 -0.52
C PRO A 31 -25.18 7.65 -1.31
N TYR A 32 -23.93 8.09 -1.50
CA TYR A 32 -22.91 7.32 -2.23
C TYR A 32 -22.46 6.09 -1.44
N VAL A 33 -22.31 6.22 -0.11
CA VAL A 33 -21.99 5.08 0.78
C VAL A 33 -23.13 4.05 0.80
N LYS A 34 -24.38 4.52 0.85
CA LYS A 34 -25.59 3.66 0.78
C LYS A 34 -25.70 2.88 -0.54
N GLN A 35 -25.22 3.45 -1.65
CA GLN A 35 -25.28 2.80 -2.97
C GLN A 35 -24.34 1.59 -3.09
N THR A 36 -23.24 1.56 -2.33
CA THR A 36 -22.18 0.57 -2.55
C THR A 36 -22.52 -0.85 -2.17
N LYS A 37 -23.44 -1.08 -1.24
CA LYS A 37 -23.94 -2.40 -0.78
C LYS A 37 -22.87 -3.47 -0.46
N LYS A 38 -21.57 -3.12 -0.40
CA LYS A 38 -20.46 -4.10 -0.25
C LYS A 38 -20.32 -4.61 1.19
N ASP A 39 -20.85 -3.84 2.14
CA ASP A 39 -21.06 -4.26 3.53
C ASP A 39 -22.56 -4.52 3.73
N CYS A 40 -22.86 -5.68 4.31
CA CYS A 40 -24.20 -6.24 4.47
C CYS A 40 -25.21 -5.23 5.07
N VAL A 41 -26.27 -4.94 4.32
CA VAL A 41 -27.34 -3.99 4.69
C VAL A 41 -28.03 -4.37 6.01
N GLU A 42 -28.14 -5.67 6.31
CA GLU A 42 -28.77 -6.20 7.53
C GLU A 42 -27.81 -6.29 8.74
N CYS A 43 -26.50 -6.22 8.49
CA CYS A 43 -25.46 -6.28 9.52
C CYS A 43 -25.18 -4.90 10.14
N HIS A 44 -25.71 -3.84 9.54
CA HIS A 44 -25.72 -2.47 10.06
C HIS A 44 -26.83 -2.27 11.09
N LEU A 45 -26.89 -3.12 12.10
CA LEU A 45 -27.68 -2.82 13.29
C LEU A 45 -27.01 -1.63 13.98
N ASP A 46 -27.67 -0.47 13.95
CA ASP A 46 -27.32 0.79 14.64
C ASP A 46 -26.93 0.61 16.12
N LYS A 47 -27.27 -0.55 16.69
CA LYS A 47 -26.94 -0.99 18.05
C LYS A 47 -25.43 -1.05 18.34
N TYR A 48 -24.58 -1.32 17.34
CA TYR A 48 -23.15 -1.55 17.58
C TYR A 48 -22.26 -0.32 17.32
N TYR A 49 -22.70 0.63 16.51
CA TYR A 49 -21.91 1.84 16.21
C TYR A 49 -22.06 2.94 17.27
N PRO A 50 -20.96 3.60 17.71
CA PRO A 50 -21.05 4.74 18.61
C PRO A 50 -21.80 5.89 17.92
N GLY A 51 -23.01 6.21 18.39
CA GLY A 51 -23.86 7.28 17.85
C GLY A 51 -25.17 6.84 17.20
N LYS A 52 -25.48 5.53 17.13
CA LYS A 52 -26.76 4.94 16.67
C LYS A 52 -27.21 5.29 15.23
N ASP A 53 -26.28 5.69 14.37
CA ASP A 53 -26.50 5.77 12.92
C ASP A 53 -25.19 5.35 12.23
N PHE A 54 -25.17 4.12 11.71
CA PHE A 54 -24.00 3.56 11.02
C PHE A 54 -23.53 4.47 9.88
N PHE A 55 -24.45 4.93 9.03
CA PHE A 55 -24.10 5.68 7.82
C PHE A 55 -23.54 7.05 8.16
N LYS A 56 -24.06 7.68 9.22
CA LYS A 56 -23.52 8.94 9.72
C LYS A 56 -22.15 8.76 10.36
N ALA A 57 -21.93 7.72 11.17
CA ALA A 57 -20.62 7.45 11.78
C ALA A 57 -19.55 7.07 10.74
N GLU A 58 -19.92 6.24 9.77
CA GLU A 58 -19.09 5.87 8.62
C GLU A 58 -18.71 7.13 7.82
N THR A 59 -19.69 7.95 7.46
CA THR A 59 -19.48 9.18 6.68
C THR A 59 -18.69 10.24 7.45
N GLN A 60 -19.08 10.54 8.70
CA GLN A 60 -18.53 11.66 9.49
C GLN A 60 -17.22 11.33 10.20
N THR A 61 -16.98 10.08 10.58
CA THR A 61 -15.79 9.72 11.38
C THR A 61 -14.76 9.00 10.52
N LYS A 62 -15.14 7.88 9.89
CA LYS A 62 -14.22 7.03 9.13
C LYS A 62 -13.68 7.73 7.88
N TRP A 63 -14.56 8.28 7.06
CA TRP A 63 -14.16 8.94 5.80
C TRP A 63 -13.49 10.29 6.04
N HIS A 64 -13.90 11.08 7.04
CA HIS A 64 -13.14 12.28 7.41
C HIS A 64 -11.74 11.94 7.87
N TYR A 65 -11.59 10.95 8.75
CA TYR A 65 -10.27 10.48 9.18
C TYR A 65 -9.43 10.03 7.97
N HIS A 66 -10.00 9.25 7.05
CA HIS A 66 -9.33 8.80 5.83
C HIS A 66 -8.74 9.97 5.04
N TRP A 67 -9.55 10.97 4.70
CA TRP A 67 -9.12 12.09 3.86
C TRP A 67 -8.14 13.01 4.58
N TRP A 68 -8.28 13.16 5.90
CA TRP A 68 -7.29 13.86 6.73
C TRP A 68 -5.94 13.16 6.73
N ALA A 69 -5.93 11.86 7.03
CA ALA A 69 -4.72 11.05 7.03
C ALA A 69 -4.09 10.99 5.63
N PHE A 70 -4.90 10.86 4.57
CA PHE A 70 -4.46 10.88 3.18
C PHE A 70 -3.77 12.20 2.82
N SER A 71 -4.36 13.33 3.20
CA SER A 71 -3.80 14.65 2.89
C SER A 71 -2.48 14.90 3.60
N LEU A 72 -2.37 14.47 4.86
CA LEU A 72 -1.12 14.52 5.62
C LEU A 72 -0.06 13.61 4.99
N PHE A 73 -0.43 12.38 4.63
CA PHE A 73 0.46 11.46 3.92
C PHE A 73 0.99 12.11 2.64
N LEU A 74 0.10 12.63 1.80
CA LEU A 74 0.45 13.17 0.48
C LEU A 74 1.41 14.34 0.63
N PHE A 75 1.17 15.23 1.61
CA PHE A 75 2.07 16.33 1.91
C PHE A 75 3.47 15.84 2.31
N VAL A 76 3.57 14.94 3.29
CA VAL A 76 4.86 14.41 3.79
C VAL A 76 5.60 13.65 2.68
N PHE A 77 4.89 12.80 1.94
CA PHE A 77 5.45 12.03 0.83
C PHE A 77 6.00 12.95 -0.26
N CYS A 78 5.19 13.89 -0.75
CA CYS A 78 5.62 14.82 -1.80
C CYS A 78 6.77 15.71 -1.33
N ALA A 79 6.75 16.19 -0.08
CA ALA A 79 7.86 16.95 0.48
C ALA A 79 9.16 16.13 0.53
N GLY A 80 9.07 14.85 0.92
CA GLY A 80 10.21 13.93 0.92
C GLY A 80 10.77 13.69 -0.49
N VAL A 81 9.90 13.42 -1.47
CA VAL A 81 10.30 13.23 -2.87
C VAL A 81 10.94 14.51 -3.43
N LEU A 82 10.32 15.67 -3.22
CA LEU A 82 10.89 16.96 -3.65
C LEU A 82 12.25 17.24 -3.00
N GLY A 83 12.42 16.88 -1.72
CA GLY A 83 13.69 16.95 -1.02
C GLY A 83 14.76 16.06 -1.67
N LYS A 84 14.43 14.81 -1.99
CA LYS A 84 15.33 13.89 -2.70
C LYS A 84 15.71 14.41 -4.09
N VAL A 85 14.72 14.86 -4.88
CA VAL A 85 14.95 15.45 -6.20
C VAL A 85 15.85 16.68 -6.09
N TYR A 86 15.64 17.55 -5.09
CA TYR A 86 16.49 18.70 -4.85
C TYR A 86 17.94 18.30 -4.58
N VAL A 87 18.17 17.34 -3.67
CA VAL A 87 19.51 16.82 -3.34
C VAL A 87 20.17 16.20 -4.56
N TRP A 88 19.47 15.34 -5.31
CA TRP A 88 20.00 14.76 -6.55
C TRP A 88 20.34 15.82 -7.58
N SER A 89 19.51 16.85 -7.68
CA SER A 89 19.75 17.96 -8.61
C SER A 89 21.00 18.79 -8.26
N MET A 90 21.47 18.74 -7.00
CA MET A 90 22.73 19.37 -6.58
C MET A 90 23.96 18.50 -6.85
N GLY A 91 23.77 17.18 -7.06
CA GLY A 91 24.85 16.27 -7.38
C GLY A 91 25.42 16.53 -8.77
N ARG A 92 26.71 16.87 -8.86
CA ARG A 92 27.48 16.80 -10.11
C ARG A 92 28.10 15.40 -10.22
N GLY A 93 27.26 14.38 -10.41
CA GLY A 93 27.74 13.01 -10.59
C GLY A 93 28.55 12.90 -11.88
N ARG A 94 29.69 12.18 -11.85
CA ARG A 94 30.38 11.78 -13.08
C ARG A 94 29.41 10.93 -13.89
N VAL A 95 29.04 11.40 -15.08
CA VAL A 95 28.32 10.60 -16.06
C VAL A 95 29.24 9.43 -16.39
N LEU A 96 28.88 8.21 -15.95
CA LEU A 96 29.64 7.01 -16.27
C LEU A 96 29.73 6.86 -17.80
N PRO A 97 30.82 6.26 -18.34
CA PRO A 97 30.98 6.06 -19.78
C PRO A 97 29.74 5.38 -20.35
N ARG A 98 29.17 6.05 -21.35
CA ARG A 98 27.83 5.87 -21.91
C ARG A 98 27.84 4.73 -22.92
N GLU A 99 27.21 3.60 -22.61
CA GLU A 99 26.78 2.67 -23.66
C GLU A 99 25.34 3.02 -24.07
N GLU A 100 25.11 3.22 -25.38
CA GLU A 100 23.75 3.27 -25.92
C GLU A 100 23.08 1.91 -25.72
N MET A 101 22.32 1.79 -24.63
CA MET A 101 21.55 0.60 -24.36
C MET A 101 20.23 0.68 -25.14
N GLY A 102 20.14 -0.04 -26.27
CA GLY A 102 18.92 -0.07 -27.07
C GLY A 102 17.69 -0.44 -26.23
N ARG A 103 16.54 0.20 -26.51
CA ARG A 103 15.27 0.09 -25.73
C ARG A 103 14.90 -1.34 -25.31
N LYS A 104 15.07 -2.32 -26.22
CA LYS A 104 14.80 -3.75 -25.92
C LYS A 104 15.72 -4.31 -24.83
N ARG A 105 17.01 -3.97 -24.89
CA ARG A 105 18.03 -4.38 -23.90
C ARG A 105 17.76 -3.72 -22.54
N MET A 106 17.32 -2.46 -22.55
CA MET A 106 16.94 -1.74 -21.32
C MET A 106 15.71 -2.36 -20.64
N VAL A 107 14.61 -2.62 -21.37
CA VAL A 107 13.42 -3.25 -20.80
C VAL A 107 13.74 -4.65 -20.27
N HIS A 108 14.52 -5.42 -21.02
CA HIS A 108 14.98 -6.73 -20.58
C HIS A 108 15.81 -6.63 -19.29
N PHE A 109 16.74 -5.68 -19.20
CA PHE A 109 17.55 -5.46 -18.00
C PHE A 109 16.69 -5.06 -16.80
N LEU A 110 15.79 -4.07 -16.95
CA LEU A 110 14.88 -3.64 -15.88
C LEU A 110 14.01 -4.80 -15.38
N PHE A 111 13.45 -5.60 -16.29
CA PHE A 111 12.57 -6.69 -15.91
C PHE A 111 13.33 -7.84 -15.22
N PHE A 112 14.40 -8.36 -15.83
CA PHE A 112 15.10 -9.53 -15.30
C PHE A 112 16.04 -9.24 -14.13
N GLU A 113 16.66 -8.05 -14.12
CA GLU A 113 17.65 -7.70 -13.11
C GLU A 113 17.07 -6.82 -12.01
N ALA A 114 16.20 -5.84 -12.32
CA ALA A 114 15.63 -4.98 -11.28
C ALA A 114 14.41 -5.61 -10.58
N ILE A 115 13.46 -6.17 -11.34
CA ILE A 115 12.24 -6.76 -10.77
C ILE A 115 12.50 -8.20 -10.33
N LEU A 116 12.93 -9.07 -11.24
CA LEU A 116 13.11 -10.51 -10.95
C LEU A 116 14.41 -10.85 -10.23
N GLN A 117 15.38 -9.93 -10.11
CA GLN A 117 16.67 -10.16 -9.44
C GLN A 117 17.32 -11.52 -9.79
N ARG A 118 17.48 -11.81 -11.09
CA ARG A 118 17.99 -13.11 -11.58
C ARG A 118 19.35 -13.50 -10.97
N LYS A 119 20.22 -12.54 -10.70
CA LYS A 119 21.51 -12.78 -10.01
C LYS A 119 21.31 -13.36 -8.61
N LEU A 120 20.37 -12.80 -7.84
CA LEU A 120 20.04 -13.29 -6.51
C LEU A 120 19.49 -14.72 -6.53
N PHE A 121 18.71 -15.07 -7.57
CA PHE A 121 18.24 -16.45 -7.76
C PHE A 121 19.38 -17.45 -7.93
N LYS A 122 20.41 -17.08 -8.71
CA LYS A 122 21.60 -17.93 -8.94
C LYS A 122 22.44 -18.08 -7.67
N GLU A 123 22.50 -17.06 -6.82
CA GLU A 123 23.25 -17.11 -5.56
C GLU A 123 22.51 -17.89 -4.46
N SER A 124 21.21 -17.65 -4.29
CA SER A 124 20.42 -18.30 -3.24
C SER A 124 18.93 -18.22 -3.52
N ARG A 125 18.33 -19.37 -3.86
CA ARG A 125 16.88 -19.50 -4.10
C ARG A 125 16.03 -19.00 -2.94
N LEU A 126 16.46 -19.24 -1.69
CA LEU A 126 15.76 -18.76 -0.50
C LEU A 126 15.82 -17.22 -0.38
N ARG A 127 16.98 -16.59 -0.62
CA ARG A 127 17.09 -15.12 -0.61
C ARG A 127 16.19 -14.50 -1.66
N TRP A 128 16.22 -15.10 -2.85
CA TRP A 128 15.41 -14.66 -3.97
C TRP A 128 13.92 -14.80 -3.68
N PHE A 129 13.49 -15.92 -3.11
CA PHE A 129 12.09 -16.11 -2.72
C PHE A 129 11.64 -15.07 -1.69
N ILE A 130 12.41 -14.85 -0.62
CA ILE A 130 12.09 -13.82 0.39
C ILE A 130 11.98 -12.45 -0.27
N TYR A 131 12.97 -12.07 -1.08
CA TYR A 131 12.97 -10.80 -1.80
C TYR A 131 11.75 -10.66 -2.72
N LEU A 132 11.44 -11.69 -3.51
CA LEU A 132 10.32 -11.64 -4.45
C LEU A 132 9.00 -11.54 -3.67
N SER A 133 8.84 -12.34 -2.62
CA SER A 133 7.65 -12.33 -1.78
C SER A 133 7.37 -10.96 -1.15
N GLU A 134 8.42 -10.28 -0.66
CA GLU A 134 8.29 -8.93 -0.11
C GLU A 134 8.14 -7.88 -1.21
N SER A 135 9.08 -7.81 -2.15
CA SER A 135 9.17 -6.73 -3.13
C SER A 135 8.10 -6.83 -4.22
N PHE A 136 7.93 -8.01 -4.84
CA PHE A 136 6.91 -8.19 -5.87
C PHE A 136 5.52 -8.25 -5.25
N GLY A 137 5.38 -8.94 -4.11
CA GLY A 137 4.13 -8.94 -3.34
C GLY A 137 3.67 -7.52 -3.01
N PHE A 138 4.56 -6.71 -2.42
CA PHE A 138 4.26 -5.30 -2.11
C PHE A 138 3.93 -4.48 -3.36
N MET A 139 4.73 -4.58 -4.42
CA MET A 139 4.51 -3.79 -5.65
C MET A 139 3.20 -4.15 -6.34
N ALA A 140 2.87 -5.44 -6.41
CA ALA A 140 1.61 -5.90 -6.97
C ALA A 140 0.42 -5.47 -6.10
N LEU A 141 0.51 -5.60 -4.77
CA LEU A 141 -0.55 -5.17 -3.86
C LEU A 141 -0.74 -3.65 -3.87
N PHE A 142 0.36 -2.89 -3.96
CA PHE A 142 0.31 -1.43 -4.11
C PHE A 142 -0.36 -1.03 -5.43
N PHE A 143 -0.07 -1.74 -6.53
CA PHE A 143 -0.75 -1.52 -7.80
C PHE A 143 -2.24 -1.85 -7.73
N VAL A 144 -2.61 -2.97 -7.11
CA VAL A 144 -4.01 -3.35 -6.84
C VAL A 144 -4.72 -2.24 -6.05
N PHE A 145 -4.08 -1.71 -5.01
CA PHE A 145 -4.58 -0.57 -4.24
C PHE A 145 -4.77 0.68 -5.10
N LEU A 146 -3.81 1.02 -5.97
CA LEU A 146 -3.93 2.17 -6.89
C LEU A 146 -5.08 2.01 -7.88
N VAL A 147 -5.26 0.81 -8.45
CA VAL A 147 -6.38 0.50 -9.34
C VAL A 147 -7.68 0.70 -8.58
N PHE A 148 -7.82 0.10 -7.40
CA PHE A 148 -9.00 0.24 -6.56
C PHE A 148 -9.33 1.70 -6.25
N VAL A 149 -8.36 2.49 -5.77
CA VAL A 149 -8.55 3.91 -5.45
C VAL A 149 -8.93 4.71 -6.69
N SER A 150 -8.26 4.47 -7.82
CA SER A 150 -8.52 5.19 -9.07
C SER A 150 -9.91 4.90 -9.61
N THR A 151 -10.29 3.62 -9.67
CA THR A 151 -11.61 3.23 -10.17
C THR A 151 -12.72 3.69 -9.23
N ARG A 152 -12.49 3.64 -7.92
CA ARG A 152 -13.48 4.04 -6.92
C ARG A 152 -13.69 5.56 -6.88
N PHE A 153 -12.61 6.33 -6.74
CA PHE A 153 -12.70 7.76 -6.41
C PHE A 153 -12.46 8.69 -7.59
N VAL A 154 -11.68 8.27 -8.60
CA VAL A 154 -11.35 9.12 -9.75
C VAL A 154 -12.33 8.87 -10.89
N PHE A 155 -12.46 7.61 -11.31
CA PHE A 155 -13.26 7.25 -12.49
C PHE A 155 -14.68 6.78 -12.17
N LYS A 156 -14.98 6.48 -10.90
CA LYS A 156 -16.29 5.98 -10.42
C LYS A 156 -16.80 4.77 -11.22
N ILE A 157 -15.92 3.81 -11.45
CA ILE A 157 -16.18 2.55 -12.14
C ILE A 157 -16.45 1.45 -11.11
N ASP A 158 -17.65 0.87 -11.13
CA ASP A 158 -18.10 -0.12 -10.14
C ASP A 158 -17.67 -1.58 -10.44
N PHE A 159 -16.99 -1.83 -11.57
CA PHE A 159 -16.54 -3.18 -11.98
C PHE A 159 -15.78 -3.94 -10.89
N PHE A 160 -14.95 -3.23 -10.12
CA PHE A 160 -14.11 -3.78 -9.06
C PHE A 160 -14.80 -3.85 -7.69
N MET A 161 -16.05 -3.38 -7.59
CA MET A 161 -16.82 -3.39 -6.36
C MET A 161 -17.71 -4.63 -6.24
N THR A 162 -18.15 -5.18 -7.37
CA THR A 162 -19.13 -6.27 -7.44
C THR A 162 -18.81 -7.28 -8.54
N GLY A 163 -19.30 -8.51 -8.43
CA GLY A 163 -19.17 -9.53 -9.47
C GLY A 163 -17.71 -9.95 -9.70
N ALA A 164 -17.38 -10.34 -10.94
CA ALA A 164 -16.08 -10.93 -11.27
C ALA A 164 -14.87 -10.04 -10.90
N GLY A 165 -14.97 -8.73 -11.08
CA GLY A 165 -13.89 -7.81 -10.73
C GLY A 165 -13.64 -7.73 -9.22
N GLY A 166 -14.71 -7.77 -8.41
CA GLY A 166 -14.62 -7.87 -6.95
C GLY A 166 -13.91 -9.15 -6.51
N LEU A 167 -14.33 -10.30 -7.06
CA LEU A 167 -13.71 -11.60 -6.75
C LEU A 167 -12.23 -11.67 -7.10
N ILE A 168 -11.83 -11.08 -8.24
CA ILE A 168 -10.43 -10.98 -8.64
C ILE A 168 -9.63 -10.17 -7.63
N LEU A 169 -10.17 -9.03 -7.18
CA LEU A 169 -9.49 -8.20 -6.19
C LEU A 169 -9.37 -8.90 -4.84
N ASP A 170 -10.45 -9.52 -4.36
CA ASP A 170 -10.46 -10.23 -3.08
C ASP A 170 -9.40 -11.34 -3.07
N PHE A 171 -9.33 -12.13 -4.15
CA PHE A 171 -8.27 -13.15 -4.31
C PHE A 171 -6.86 -12.54 -4.40
N LEU A 172 -6.66 -11.50 -5.20
CA LEU A 172 -5.33 -10.89 -5.36
C LEU A 172 -4.84 -10.27 -4.06
N MET A 173 -5.71 -9.58 -3.31
CA MET A 173 -5.36 -8.99 -2.01
C MET A 173 -4.95 -10.07 -1.01
N ASP A 174 -5.71 -11.16 -0.94
CA ASP A 174 -5.49 -12.25 0.00
C ASP A 174 -4.23 -13.06 -0.35
N PHE A 175 -4.05 -13.41 -1.63
CA PHE A 175 -2.87 -14.13 -2.12
C PHE A 175 -1.58 -13.32 -2.00
N LEU A 176 -1.57 -12.07 -2.45
CA LEU A 176 -0.39 -11.21 -2.37
C LEU A 176 -0.07 -10.84 -0.93
N GLY A 177 -1.09 -10.60 -0.10
CA GLY A 177 -0.92 -10.42 1.34
C GLY A 177 -0.22 -11.63 1.97
N LEU A 178 -0.63 -12.86 1.61
CA LEU A 178 -0.07 -14.07 2.21
C LEU A 178 1.38 -14.25 1.79
N LEU A 179 1.67 -13.95 0.52
CA LEU A 179 3.04 -13.97 0.01
C LEU A 179 3.94 -13.01 0.79
N ILE A 180 3.50 -11.76 1.01
CA ILE A 180 4.26 -10.78 1.81
C ILE A 180 4.39 -11.24 3.27
N LEU A 181 3.35 -11.83 3.86
CA LEU A 181 3.40 -12.33 5.24
C LEU A 181 4.46 -13.43 5.40
N ILE A 182 4.47 -14.40 4.49
CA ILE A 182 5.49 -15.47 4.47
C ILE A 182 6.87 -14.85 4.24
N GLY A 183 6.99 -13.91 3.31
CA GLY A 183 8.22 -13.17 3.02
C GLY A 183 8.77 -12.51 4.27
N THR A 184 7.99 -11.65 4.93
CA THR A 184 8.39 -10.89 6.13
C THR A 184 8.73 -11.79 7.31
N ILE A 185 7.99 -12.88 7.56
CA ILE A 185 8.32 -13.86 8.60
C ILE A 185 9.68 -14.53 8.29
N ALA A 186 9.88 -15.03 7.08
CA ALA A 186 11.13 -15.67 6.68
C ALA A 186 12.32 -14.69 6.72
N SER A 187 12.07 -13.44 6.32
CA SER A 187 12.99 -12.30 6.35
C SER A 187 13.42 -11.96 7.78
N PHE A 188 12.48 -11.92 8.72
CA PHE A 188 12.71 -11.69 10.14
C PHE A 188 13.48 -12.86 10.77
N ILE A 189 13.01 -14.10 10.62
CA ILE A 189 13.68 -15.30 11.15
C ILE A 189 15.14 -15.35 10.66
N ARG A 190 15.35 -15.11 9.37
CA ARG A 190 16.68 -15.12 8.78
C ARG A 190 17.60 -14.08 9.40
N ARG A 191 17.11 -12.87 9.68
CA ARG A 191 17.87 -11.77 10.33
C ARG A 191 18.17 -12.05 11.80
N SER A 192 17.22 -12.67 12.50
CA SER A 192 17.38 -13.05 13.91
C SER A 192 18.41 -14.17 14.10
N ILE A 193 18.60 -15.03 13.09
CA ILE A 193 19.66 -16.03 13.09
C ILE A 193 20.99 -15.36 12.70
N LYS A 194 21.91 -15.23 13.67
CA LYS A 194 23.24 -14.63 13.44
C LYS A 194 23.98 -15.36 12.31
N ARG A 195 24.31 -14.63 11.24
CA ARG A 195 25.17 -15.11 10.15
C ARG A 195 26.35 -14.16 9.98
N PRO A 196 27.59 -14.67 9.82
CA PRO A 196 28.80 -13.84 9.82
C PRO A 196 28.84 -12.80 8.70
N ASN A 197 28.16 -13.05 7.57
CA ASN A 197 28.18 -12.19 6.39
C ASN A 197 26.86 -11.41 6.20
N MET A 198 26.11 -11.14 7.26
CA MET A 198 24.83 -10.46 7.18
C MET A 198 24.77 -9.33 8.21
N ILE A 199 24.89 -8.10 7.71
CA ILE A 199 24.70 -6.88 8.49
C ILE A 199 23.24 -6.49 8.37
N THR A 200 22.56 -6.33 9.51
CA THR A 200 21.16 -5.89 9.56
C THR A 200 21.14 -4.47 10.12
N GLU A 201 20.67 -3.52 9.32
CA GLU A 201 20.50 -2.14 9.78
C GLU A 201 19.12 -1.93 10.41
N ARG A 202 18.98 -0.88 11.23
CA ARG A 202 17.70 -0.56 11.88
C ARG A 202 16.59 -0.35 10.85
N GLU A 203 16.91 0.32 9.74
CA GLU A 203 15.97 0.58 8.64
C GLU A 203 15.44 -0.70 8.00
N ASP A 204 16.26 -1.76 7.92
CA ASP A 204 15.82 -3.06 7.38
C ASP A 204 14.77 -3.70 8.29
N MET A 205 14.97 -3.60 9.62
CA MET A 205 14.02 -4.12 10.59
C MET A 205 12.72 -3.31 10.61
N VAL A 206 12.81 -1.98 10.52
CA VAL A 206 11.64 -1.10 10.41
C VAL A 206 10.82 -1.45 9.17
N ALA A 207 11.48 -1.64 8.02
CA ALA A 207 10.82 -2.04 6.77
C ALA A 207 10.08 -3.39 6.90
N VAL A 208 10.75 -4.42 7.41
CA VAL A 208 10.15 -5.75 7.59
C VAL A 208 8.99 -5.72 8.58
N LEU A 209 9.15 -5.04 9.71
CA LEU A 209 8.10 -4.94 10.73
C LEU A 209 6.90 -4.12 10.24
N LEU A 210 7.12 -3.01 9.54
CA LEU A 210 6.03 -2.21 8.96
C LEU A 210 5.21 -3.04 7.96
N LEU A 211 5.88 -3.72 7.02
CA LEU A 211 5.19 -4.59 6.06
C LEU A 211 4.44 -5.72 6.75
N PHE A 212 5.05 -6.36 7.75
CA PHE A 212 4.40 -7.41 8.54
C PHE A 212 3.12 -6.91 9.21
N PHE A 213 3.18 -5.76 9.91
CA PHE A 213 2.00 -5.23 10.61
C PHE A 213 0.92 -4.72 9.67
N ILE A 214 1.27 -4.14 8.51
CA ILE A 214 0.29 -3.75 7.49
C ILE A 214 -0.49 -4.98 7.02
N VAL A 215 0.23 -6.04 6.64
CA VAL A 215 -0.40 -7.26 6.14
C VAL A 215 -1.19 -7.99 7.22
N LEU A 216 -0.64 -8.10 8.43
CA LEU A 216 -1.32 -8.73 9.57
C LEU A 216 -2.63 -8.01 9.89
N THR A 217 -2.59 -6.68 9.98
CA THR A 217 -3.80 -5.89 10.28
C THR A 217 -4.80 -5.93 9.12
N GLY A 218 -4.34 -6.05 7.86
CA GLY A 218 -5.20 -6.25 6.69
C GLY A 218 -5.96 -7.59 6.74
N PHE A 219 -5.27 -8.67 7.10
CA PHE A 219 -5.93 -9.98 7.28
C PHE A 219 -6.89 -10.00 8.45
N LEU A 220 -6.52 -9.39 9.58
CA LEU A 220 -7.41 -9.24 10.73
C LEU A 220 -8.66 -8.44 10.35
N LEU A 221 -8.50 -7.36 9.59
CA LEU A 221 -9.60 -6.54 9.11
C LEU A 221 -10.59 -7.37 8.28
N GLU A 222 -10.11 -8.10 7.28
CA GLU A 222 -10.97 -8.95 6.44
C GLU A 222 -11.61 -10.09 7.24
N ALA A 223 -10.87 -10.71 8.16
CA ALA A 223 -11.38 -11.78 9.00
C ALA A 223 -12.51 -11.31 9.93
N PHE A 224 -12.38 -10.12 10.55
CA PHE A 224 -13.43 -9.56 11.39
C PHE A 224 -14.66 -9.16 10.58
N ARG A 225 -14.48 -8.66 9.35
CA ARG A 225 -15.59 -8.40 8.42
C ARG A 225 -16.34 -9.69 8.09
N LEU A 226 -15.62 -10.75 7.69
CA LEU A 226 -16.21 -12.03 7.33
C LEU A 226 -16.81 -12.78 8.54
N ALA A 227 -16.35 -12.51 9.76
CA ALA A 227 -16.92 -13.11 10.97
C ALA A 227 -18.40 -12.71 11.16
N GLU A 228 -18.78 -11.50 10.76
CA GLU A 228 -20.13 -10.96 10.88
C GLU A 228 -21.03 -11.27 9.66
N LEU A 229 -20.45 -11.73 8.55
CA LEU A 229 -21.17 -12.00 7.31
C LEU A 229 -21.53 -13.49 7.17
N PRO A 230 -22.70 -13.81 6.58
CA PRO A 230 -22.98 -15.19 6.18
C PRO A 230 -21.97 -15.67 5.16
N VAL A 231 -21.54 -16.93 5.25
CA VAL A 231 -20.62 -17.53 4.27
C VAL A 231 -21.34 -17.66 2.94
N SER A 232 -20.75 -17.07 1.90
CA SER A 232 -21.22 -17.15 0.52
C SER A 232 -20.11 -17.66 -0.39
N PHE A 233 -20.43 -17.90 -1.67
CA PHE A 233 -19.42 -18.28 -2.67
C PHE A 233 -18.29 -17.24 -2.78
N GLU A 234 -18.59 -15.96 -2.61
CA GLU A 234 -17.62 -14.87 -2.70
C GLU A 234 -16.58 -14.94 -1.57
N SER A 235 -16.99 -15.40 -0.38
CA SER A 235 -16.11 -15.52 0.80
C SER A 235 -14.89 -16.43 0.57
N TYR A 236 -14.97 -17.38 -0.37
CA TYR A 236 -13.86 -18.30 -0.67
C TYR A 236 -12.70 -17.63 -1.41
N PHE A 237 -12.90 -16.46 -2.02
CA PHE A 237 -11.83 -15.71 -2.67
C PHE A 237 -10.94 -14.98 -1.64
N SER A 238 -11.48 -14.67 -0.47
CA SER A 238 -10.75 -14.21 0.72
C SER A 238 -10.40 -15.40 1.64
N PHE A 239 -9.67 -16.40 1.13
CA PHE A 239 -9.47 -17.69 1.80
C PHE A 239 -8.75 -17.61 3.16
N VAL A 240 -7.74 -16.75 3.33
CA VAL A 240 -7.06 -16.49 4.61
C VAL A 240 -8.01 -15.79 5.57
N GLY A 241 -8.69 -14.75 5.09
CA GLY A 241 -9.71 -14.03 5.86
C GLY A 241 -10.82 -14.97 6.35
N LEU A 242 -11.34 -15.85 5.49
CA LEU A 242 -12.37 -16.83 5.81
C LEU A 242 -11.87 -17.87 6.82
N ALA A 243 -10.65 -18.37 6.64
CA ALA A 243 -10.04 -19.31 7.59
C ALA A 243 -9.94 -18.68 8.99
N MET A 244 -9.47 -17.44 9.09
CA MET A 244 -9.41 -16.71 10.37
C MET A 244 -10.81 -16.38 10.93
N ALA A 245 -11.75 -15.98 10.09
CA ALA A 245 -13.13 -15.71 10.48
C ALA A 245 -13.81 -16.94 11.12
N SER A 246 -13.48 -18.15 10.66
CA SER A 246 -14.00 -19.39 11.25
C SER A 246 -13.61 -19.59 12.72
N LEU A 247 -12.47 -19.04 13.14
CA LEU A 247 -12.03 -19.03 14.54
C LEU A 247 -12.76 -17.94 15.33
N PHE A 248 -12.88 -16.74 14.75
CA PHE A 248 -13.50 -15.59 15.42
C PHE A 248 -15.00 -15.75 15.65
N ARG A 249 -15.73 -16.41 14.75
CA ARG A 249 -17.16 -16.71 14.92
C ARG A 249 -17.49 -17.52 16.17
N GLN A 250 -16.52 -18.25 16.71
CA GLN A 250 -16.70 -19.06 17.92
C GLN A 250 -16.66 -18.22 19.20
N ILE A 251 -16.22 -16.96 19.12
CA ILE A 251 -16.07 -16.06 20.27
C ILE A 251 -17.18 -15.00 20.20
N PRO A 252 -18.03 -14.88 21.24
CA PRO A 252 -19.16 -13.94 21.26
C PRO A 252 -18.70 -12.51 21.58
N LEU A 253 -17.92 -11.91 20.68
CA LEU A 253 -17.48 -10.51 20.75
C LEU A 253 -18.21 -9.68 19.67
N ALA A 254 -18.27 -8.36 19.89
CA ALA A 254 -18.76 -7.42 18.89
C ALA A 254 -17.68 -7.19 17.81
N TRP A 255 -17.55 -8.12 16.87
CA TRP A 255 -16.53 -8.07 15.82
C TRP A 255 -16.69 -6.86 14.91
N THR A 256 -17.91 -6.36 14.74
CA THR A 256 -18.21 -5.09 14.07
C THR A 256 -17.42 -3.90 14.65
N ASN A 257 -17.30 -3.82 16.00
CA ASN A 257 -16.58 -2.74 16.67
C ASN A 257 -15.07 -2.92 16.55
N ILE A 258 -14.61 -4.15 16.70
CA ILE A 258 -13.20 -4.50 16.57
C ILE A 258 -12.74 -4.21 15.13
N HIS A 259 -13.53 -4.61 14.13
CA HIS A 259 -13.33 -4.30 12.72
C HIS A 259 -13.15 -2.79 12.50
N PHE A 260 -14.01 -1.94 13.05
CA PHE A 260 -13.89 -0.49 12.92
C PHE A 260 -12.56 0.04 13.45
N TYR A 261 -12.16 -0.33 14.67
CA TYR A 261 -10.87 0.13 15.23
C TYR A 261 -9.66 -0.48 14.51
N THR A 262 -9.75 -1.75 14.09
CA THR A 262 -8.74 -2.39 13.25
C THR A 262 -8.59 -1.67 11.92
N TRP A 263 -9.69 -1.21 11.32
CA TRP A 263 -9.64 -0.40 10.10
C TRP A 263 -8.87 0.90 10.33
N VAL A 264 -9.13 1.61 11.43
CA VAL A 264 -8.43 2.85 11.77
C VAL A 264 -6.94 2.58 11.95
N VAL A 265 -6.57 1.55 12.71
CA VAL A 265 -5.16 1.15 12.91
C VAL A 265 -4.49 0.78 11.60
N HIS A 266 -5.12 -0.07 10.79
CA HIS A 266 -4.60 -0.50 9.49
C HIS A 266 -4.37 0.71 8.57
N ALA A 267 -5.39 1.55 8.39
CA ALA A 267 -5.30 2.77 7.58
C ALA A 267 -4.19 3.71 8.08
N THR A 268 -4.08 3.90 9.41
CA THR A 268 -3.01 4.70 10.03
C THR A 268 -1.62 4.19 9.64
N ILE A 269 -1.38 2.88 9.84
CA ILE A 269 -0.07 2.28 9.57
C ILE A 269 0.26 2.34 8.08
N VAL A 270 -0.73 2.10 7.20
CA VAL A 270 -0.57 2.24 5.75
C VAL A 270 -0.17 3.67 5.38
N PHE A 271 -0.86 4.70 5.88
CA PHE A 271 -0.51 6.09 5.58
C PHE A 271 0.85 6.50 6.13
N ILE A 272 1.21 6.05 7.34
CA ILE A 272 2.55 6.25 7.91
C ILE A 272 3.61 5.62 7.01
N PHE A 273 3.39 4.38 6.58
CA PHE A 273 4.31 3.68 5.71
C PHE A 273 4.47 4.39 4.36
N LEU A 274 3.37 4.80 3.72
CA LEU A 274 3.40 5.56 2.48
C LEU A 274 4.18 6.87 2.63
N ALA A 275 3.94 7.62 3.70
CA ALA A 275 4.67 8.85 4.01
C ALA A 275 6.17 8.61 4.28
N TYR A 276 6.53 7.43 4.81
CA TYR A 276 7.90 7.05 5.12
C TYR A 276 8.72 6.62 3.89
N ILE A 277 8.09 6.16 2.81
CA ILE A 277 8.76 5.69 1.57
C ILE A 277 9.95 6.59 1.14
N PRO A 278 9.79 7.92 0.94
CA PRO A 278 10.88 8.76 0.44
C PRO A 278 12.05 8.93 1.41
N PHE A 279 11.87 8.60 2.68
CA PHE A 279 12.89 8.70 3.74
C PHE A 279 13.53 7.35 4.08
N SER A 280 13.14 6.28 3.38
CA SER A 280 13.54 4.91 3.67
C SER A 280 14.30 4.27 2.50
N LYS A 281 14.76 3.03 2.68
CA LYS A 281 15.32 2.21 1.60
C LYS A 281 14.31 1.88 0.48
N PHE A 282 13.01 2.04 0.71
CA PHE A 282 11.99 1.86 -0.32
C PHE A 282 12.08 2.89 -1.45
N ILE A 283 12.78 4.02 -1.25
CA ILE A 283 13.03 5.00 -2.32
C ILE A 283 13.75 4.39 -3.52
N HIS A 284 14.49 3.28 -3.35
CA HIS A 284 15.17 2.60 -4.44
C HIS A 284 14.22 2.10 -5.54
N PHE A 285 12.97 1.79 -5.20
CA PHE A 285 11.96 1.42 -6.20
C PHE A 285 11.66 2.55 -7.18
N ILE A 286 11.80 3.81 -6.74
CA ILE A 286 11.64 5.00 -7.58
C ILE A 286 12.98 5.41 -8.18
N ALA A 287 14.04 5.44 -7.36
CA ALA A 287 15.35 5.96 -7.75
C ALA A 287 16.03 5.11 -8.83
N CYS A 288 15.91 3.78 -8.76
CA CYS A 288 16.56 2.86 -9.70
C CYS A 288 16.07 3.05 -11.16
N PRO A 289 14.76 2.98 -11.47
CA PRO A 289 14.29 3.21 -12.84
C PRO A 289 14.58 4.64 -13.30
N VAL A 290 14.44 5.65 -12.44
CA VAL A 290 14.75 7.05 -12.79
C VAL A 290 16.22 7.21 -13.17
N SER A 291 17.14 6.57 -12.44
CA SER A 291 18.57 6.64 -12.75
C SER A 291 18.91 5.96 -14.08
N ILE A 292 18.28 4.82 -14.38
CA ILE A 292 18.47 4.08 -15.64
C ILE A 292 17.86 4.85 -16.84
N LEU A 293 16.70 5.49 -16.64
CA LEU A 293 16.09 6.33 -17.66
C LEU A 293 16.90 7.62 -17.88
N ALA A 294 17.40 8.25 -16.82
CA ALA A 294 18.26 9.43 -16.93
C ALA A 294 19.58 9.11 -17.66
N SER A 295 20.15 7.92 -17.45
CA SER A 295 21.35 7.49 -18.18
C SER A 295 21.10 7.13 -19.65
N SER A 296 19.84 6.92 -20.07
CA SER A 296 19.47 6.50 -21.43
C SER A 296 18.76 7.57 -22.27
N SER A 297 18.24 8.64 -21.65
CA SER A 297 17.42 9.67 -22.32
C SER A 297 18.15 10.92 -22.73
N ASP A 298 19.43 11.08 -22.39
CA ASP A 298 20.23 12.19 -22.89
C ASP A 298 20.53 11.92 -24.38
N PRO A 299 20.10 12.77 -25.34
CA PRO A 299 20.49 12.66 -26.74
C PRO A 299 21.58 13.70 -27.01
N GLN A 300 22.76 13.26 -27.44
CA GLN A 300 23.81 14.07 -28.09
C GLN A 300 23.86 15.58 -27.73
N GLY A 301 24.76 15.92 -26.81
CA GLY A 301 25.13 17.30 -26.45
C GLY A 301 26.22 17.31 -25.40
#